data_AF-A0A645I3D5-F1
#
_entry.id   AF-A0A645I3D5-F1
#
_cell.length_a   1.000
_cell.length_b   1.000
_cell.length_c   1.000
_cell.angle_alpha   90.00
_cell.angle_beta   90.00
_cell.angle_gamma   90.00
#
_symmetry.space_group_name_H-M   'P 1'
#
loop_
_entity.id
_entity.type
_entity.pdbx_description
1 polymer ?
#
loop_
_entity_poly.entity_id
_entity_poly.type
_entity_poly.pdbx_seq_one_letter_code
_entity_poly.pdbx_strand_id
1 'polypeptide(L)' 'MEEGTTIAVDPDVIPIGSYVYIEGVGVRKAQDTGSAIRGNTIDLFLGTHGETEEWGVKYLKVYWVN' A
#
# COMPACT_ATOMS: atom_id res chain seq x y z
N MET A 1 2.20 0.93 14.98
CA MET A 1 2.08 1.21 13.55
C MET A 1 2.53 2.64 13.37
N GLU A 2 3.53 2.92 12.53
CA GLU A 2 3.91 4.29 12.20
C GLU A 2 3.00 4.78 11.09
N GLU A 3 2.41 5.97 11.26
CA GLU A 3 1.59 6.58 10.21
C GLU A 3 2.43 6.81 8.95
N GLY A 4 1.87 6.47 7.79
CA GLY A 4 2.48 6.72 6.48
C GLY A 4 3.50 5.69 5.99
N THR A 5 3.76 4.61 6.73
CA THR A 5 4.72 3.56 6.29
C THR A 5 4.08 2.22 5.97
N THR A 6 2.80 2.01 6.28
CA THR A 6 2.14 0.70 6.20
C THR A 6 1.16 0.59 5.05
N ILE A 7 1.04 -0.58 4.44
CA ILE A 7 0.03 -0.90 3.42
C ILE A 7 -0.65 -2.24 3.71
N ALA A 8 -1.90 -2.36 3.27
CA ALA A 8 -2.58 -3.66 3.18
C ALA A 8 -2.42 -4.23 1.76
N VAL A 9 -2.16 -5.53 1.66
CA VAL A 9 -1.83 -6.20 0.39
C VAL A 9 -2.47 -7.59 0.30
N ASP A 10 -2.43 -8.17 -0.88
CA ASP A 10 -2.58 -9.62 -1.07
C ASP A 10 -1.24 -10.32 -0.78
N PRO A 11 -1.13 -11.17 0.27
CA PRO A 11 0.11 -11.86 0.63
C PRO A 11 0.67 -12.79 -0.44
N ASP A 12 -0.18 -13.30 -1.34
CA ASP A 12 0.25 -14.18 -2.43
C ASP A 12 1.01 -13.41 -3.53
N VAL A 13 0.85 -12.08 -3.57
CA VAL A 13 1.56 -11.18 -4.50
C VAL A 13 2.67 -10.42 -3.78
N ILE A 14 2.36 -9.84 -2.61
CA ILE A 14 3.31 -9.11 -1.76
C ILE A 14 3.32 -9.73 -0.36
N PRO A 15 4.33 -10.55 -0.01
CA PRO A 15 4.40 -11.16 1.30
C PRO A 15 4.43 -10.13 2.43
N ILE A 16 3.77 -10.45 3.54
CA ILE A 16 3.80 -9.62 4.74
C ILE A 16 5.24 -9.47 5.25
N GLY A 17 5.59 -8.24 5.61
CA GLY A 17 6.94 -7.84 6.04
C GLY A 17 7.81 -7.30 4.91
N SER A 18 7.46 -7.52 3.65
CA SER A 18 8.18 -6.96 2.51
C SER A 18 8.11 -5.43 2.46
N TYR A 19 9.16 -4.84 1.88
CA TYR A 19 9.21 -3.42 1.56
C TYR A 19 9.05 -3.24 0.05
N VAL A 20 8.23 -2.26 -0.32
CA VAL A 20 8.01 -1.85 -1.71
C VAL A 20 8.14 -0.34 -1.85
N TYR A 21 8.58 0.12 -3.01
CA TYR A 21 8.53 1.51 -3.42
C TYR A 21 7.36 1.72 -4.37
N ILE A 22 6.45 2.61 -4.00
CA ILE A 22 5.29 3.00 -4.81
C ILE A 22 5.60 4.36 -5.45
N GLU A 23 5.54 4.43 -6.78
CA GLU A 23 5.85 5.63 -7.54
C GLU A 23 4.99 6.82 -7.08
N GLY A 24 5.63 7.94 -6.72
CA GLY A 24 4.95 9.15 -6.24
C GLY A 24 4.46 9.09 -4.78
N VAL A 25 4.65 7.96 -4.08
CA VAL A 25 4.20 7.75 -2.68
C VAL A 25 5.38 7.47 -1.74
N GLY A 26 6.37 6.71 -2.20
CA GLY A 26 7.56 6.35 -1.44
C GLY A 26 7.58 4.90 -0.97
N VAL A 27 8.52 4.59 -0.06
CA VAL A 27 8.69 3.25 0.50
C VAL A 27 7.59 2.93 1.50
N ARG A 28 7.03 1.73 1.42
CA ARG A 28 6.01 1.19 2.32
C ARG A 28 6.35 -0.24 2.72
N LYS A 29 5.87 -0.66 3.89
CA LYS A 29 5.97 -2.01 4.42
C LYS A 29 4.60 -2.69 4.37
N ALA A 30 4.54 -3.89 3.82
CA ALA A 30 3.37 -4.74 3.90
C ALA A 30 3.16 -5.21 5.34
N GLN A 31 2.12 -4.70 6.00
CA GLN A 31 1.85 -5.00 7.42
C GLN A 31 0.42 -5.46 7.69
N ASP A 32 -0.45 -5.41 6.69
CA ASP A 32 -1.85 -5.81 6.83
C ASP A 32 -2.38 -6.50 5.56
N THR A 33 -3.58 -7.06 5.68
CA THR A 33 -4.32 -7.72 4.60
C THR A 33 -5.78 -7.33 4.66
N GLY A 34 -6.51 -7.48 3.55
CA GLY A 34 -7.95 -7.26 3.53
C GLY A 34 -8.66 -8.26 2.64
N SER A 35 -9.90 -8.63 2.98
CA SER A 35 -10.68 -9.57 2.16
C SER A 35 -10.90 -9.06 0.73
N ALA A 36 -11.03 -7.75 0.57
CA ALA A 36 -11.18 -7.05 -0.71
C ALA A 36 -9.84 -6.67 -1.38
N ILE A 37 -8.71 -6.81 -0.68
CA ILE A 37 -7.39 -6.46 -1.21
C ILE A 37 -6.78 -7.72 -1.82
N ARG A 38 -7.03 -7.91 -3.12
CA ARG A 38 -6.68 -9.12 -3.88
C ARG A 38 -5.88 -8.79 -5.14
N GLY A 39 -4.97 -9.69 -5.50
CA GLY A 39 -4.07 -9.53 -6.63
C GLY A 39 -3.15 -8.31 -6.47
N ASN A 40 -3.08 -7.48 -7.52
CA ASN A 40 -2.22 -6.29 -7.54
C ASN A 40 -2.86 -5.05 -6.88
N THR A 41 -3.82 -5.25 -5.98
CA THR A 41 -4.49 -4.17 -5.23
C THR A 41 -3.70 -3.88 -3.95
N ILE A 42 -3.45 -2.60 -3.68
CA ILE A 42 -2.80 -2.15 -2.44
C ILE A 42 -3.71 -1.11 -1.80
N ASP A 43 -4.00 -1.28 -0.51
CA ASP A 43 -4.66 -0.24 0.28
C ASP A 43 -3.61 0.61 1.00
N LEU A 44 -3.70 1.93 0.80
CA LEU A 44 -2.76 2.91 1.34
C LEU A 44 -3.44 3.68 2.46
N PHE A 45 -2.95 3.52 3.69
CA PHE A 45 -3.43 4.30 4.81
C PHE A 45 -3.00 5.77 4.67
N LEU A 46 -3.99 6.64 4.43
CA LEU A 46 -3.83 8.10 4.38
C LEU A 46 -4.38 8.72 5.67
N GLY A 47 -3.83 9.87 6.06
CA GLY A 47 -4.06 10.45 7.40
C GLY A 47 -5.50 10.94 7.63
N THR A 48 -6.13 11.51 6.62
CA THR A 48 -7.49 12.08 6.73
C THR A 48 -8.43 11.57 5.64
N HIS A 49 -9.73 11.66 5.94
CA HIS A 49 -10.78 11.33 4.97
C HIS A 49 -10.71 12.22 3.72
N GLY A 50 -10.49 13.53 3.90
CA GLY A 50 -10.35 14.47 2.78
C GLY A 50 -9.17 14.14 1.87
N GLU A 51 -8.02 13.79 2.44
CA GLU A 51 -6.87 13.32 1.65
C GLU A 51 -7.18 12.03 0.87
N THR A 52 -7.99 11.14 1.45
CA THR A 52 -8.41 9.89 0.79
C THR A 52 -9.34 10.17 -0.40
N GLU A 53 -10.29 11.10 -0.23
CA GLU A 53 -11.19 11.53 -1.31
C GLU A 53 -10.44 12.21 -2.46
N GLU A 54 -9.49 13.11 -2.15
CA GLU A 54 -8.67 13.78 -3.15
C GLU A 54 -7.72 12.80 -3.87
N TRP A 55 -7.21 11.80 -3.16
CA TRP A 55 -6.32 10.79 -3.72
C TRP A 55 -7.01 9.89 -4.74
N GLY A 56 -8.16 9.31 -4.37
CA GLY A 56 -8.90 8.37 -5.20
C GLY A 56 -8.13 7.10 -5.57
N VAL A 57 -8.66 6.32 -6.52
CA VAL A 57 -7.97 5.12 -7.02
C VAL A 57 -6.93 5.50 -8.07
N LYS A 58 -5.70 5.01 -7.89
CA LYS A 58 -4.60 5.23 -8.84
C LYS A 58 -3.94 3.92 -9.25
N TYR A 59 -3.57 3.83 -10.53
CA TYR A 59 -2.73 2.74 -11.05
C TYR A 59 -1.30 3.23 -11.12
N LEU A 60 -0.47 2.76 -10.21
CA LEU A 60 0.91 3.19 -10.04
C LEU A 60 1.87 2.02 -10.22
N LYS A 61 3.11 2.32 -10.60
CA LYS A 61 4.16 1.31 -10.62
C LYS A 61 4.66 1.03 -9.20
N VAL A 62 4.86 -0.25 -8.91
CA VAL A 62 5.33 -0.75 -7.62
C VAL A 62 6.58 -1.57 -7.86
N TYR A 63 7.60 -1.32 -7.06
CA TYR A 63 8.90 -1.97 -7.18
C TYR A 63 9.28 -2.59 -5.83
N TRP A 64 9.89 -3.77 -5.86
CA TRP A 64 10.46 -4.37 -4.67
C TRP A 64 11.65 -3.56 -4.17
N VAL A 65 11.75 -3.41 -2.85
CA VAL A 65 12.93 -2.86 -2.20
C VAL A 65 13.72 -4.05 -1.64
N ASN A 66 14.97 -4.18 -2.10
CA ASN A 66 15.91 -5.20 -1.65
C ASN A 66 16.83 -4.64 -0.56
#